data_AF-A0A5C6X3K3-F1
#
_entry.id   AF-A0A5C6X3K3-F1
#
_cell.length_a   1.000
_cell.length_b   1.000
_cell.length_c   1.000
_cell.angle_alpha   90.00
_cell.angle_beta   90.00
_cell.angle_gamma   90.00
#
_symmetry.space_group_name_H-M   'P 1'
#
loop_
_entity.id
_entity.type
_entity.pdbx_description
1 polymer ?
#
loop_
_entity_poly.entity_id
_entity_poly.type
_entity_poly.pdbx_seq_one_letter_code
_entity_poly.pdbx_strand_id
1 'polypeptide(L)'
;MTLLLILFIVLATIGAFDVGYYHILKLRLFERPECKHEQIAHTCRGLLFTGMLAMVAFGAPRGGFATALLVLFAIDTINTIVDTFVEQDSRASLGGLERGEYMTHVIGSVCIGAAAMYALVTLWPHLGEPSAFVPYSGTTAQLALGVQALLVLTAAVVALELALHIRSRTRPARSNNAQILFRH
;
A
#
# COMPACT_ATOMS: atom_id res chain seq x y z
N MET A 1 6.38 -6.23 19.69
CA MET A 1 6.32 -6.82 18.34
C MET A 1 4.96 -7.44 18.03
N THR A 2 4.34 -8.20 18.93
CA THR A 2 3.00 -8.79 18.74
C THR A 2 1.94 -7.80 18.25
N LEU A 3 1.80 -6.64 18.91
CA LEU A 3 0.85 -5.61 18.49
C LEU A 3 1.14 -5.08 17.09
N LEU A 4 2.43 -4.90 16.75
CA LEU A 4 2.83 -4.48 15.41
C LEU A 4 2.37 -5.49 14.35
N LEU A 5 2.56 -6.79 14.58
CA LEU A 5 2.10 -7.83 13.64
C LEU A 5 0.57 -7.82 13.49
N ILE A 6 -0.18 -7.62 14.58
CA ILE A 6 -1.65 -7.49 14.52
C ILE A 6 -2.06 -6.28 13.67
N LEU A 7 -1.43 -5.12 13.89
CA LEU A 7 -1.71 -3.93 13.10
C LEU A 7 -1.39 -4.15 11.62
N PHE A 8 -0.29 -4.84 11.30
CA PHE A 8 0.07 -5.17 9.92
C PHE A 8 -0.91 -6.14 9.27
N ILE A 9 -1.46 -7.11 10.01
CA ILE A 9 -2.53 -7.99 9.51
C ILE A 9 -3.78 -7.17 9.15
N VAL A 10 -4.20 -6.28 10.04
CA VAL A 10 -5.35 -5.39 9.80
C VAL A 10 -5.10 -4.48 8.60
N LEU A 11 -3.92 -3.85 8.54
CA LEU A 11 -3.53 -2.95 7.46
C LEU A 11 -3.46 -3.65 6.10
N ALA A 12 -2.87 -4.85 6.03
CA ALA A 12 -2.81 -5.61 4.79
C ALA A 12 -4.21 -5.99 4.29
N THR A 13 -5.14 -6.27 5.21
CA THR A 13 -6.54 -6.56 4.88
C THR A 13 -7.24 -5.32 4.33
N ILE A 14 -7.09 -4.17 5.00
CA ILE A 14 -7.68 -2.89 4.57
C ILE A 14 -7.11 -2.47 3.22
N GLY A 15 -5.79 -2.53 3.05
CA GLY A 15 -5.11 -2.16 1.80
C GLY A 15 -5.48 -3.09 0.63
N ALA A 16 -5.59 -4.40 0.87
CA ALA A 16 -6.06 -5.33 -0.16
C ALA A 16 -7.52 -5.04 -0.57
N PHE A 17 -8.37 -4.66 0.37
CA PHE A 17 -9.73 -4.23 0.08
C PHE A 17 -9.76 -2.92 -0.71
N ASP A 18 -8.98 -1.92 -0.31
CA ASP A 18 -8.87 -0.63 -1.00
C ASP A 18 -8.44 -0.80 -2.47
N VAL A 19 -7.29 -1.45 -2.69
CA VAL A 19 -6.76 -1.70 -4.04
C VAL A 19 -7.69 -2.61 -4.83
N GLY A 20 -8.07 -3.75 -4.25
CA GLY A 20 -8.83 -4.79 -4.95
C GLY A 20 -10.23 -4.32 -5.32
N TYR A 21 -10.97 -3.77 -4.36
CA TYR A 21 -12.35 -3.39 -4.55
C TYR A 21 -12.49 -2.02 -5.21
N TYR A 22 -11.94 -0.95 -4.64
CA TYR A 22 -12.13 0.41 -5.18
C TYR A 22 -11.28 0.63 -6.43
N HIS A 23 -9.97 0.43 -6.35
CA HIS A 23 -9.06 0.83 -7.43
C HIS A 23 -9.19 -0.06 -8.67
N ILE A 24 -9.24 -1.38 -8.48
CA ILE A 24 -9.25 -2.36 -9.58
C ILE A 24 -10.66 -2.68 -10.05
N LEU A 25 -11.56 -3.10 -9.16
CA LEU A 25 -12.86 -3.65 -9.58
C LEU A 25 -13.92 -2.56 -9.85
N LYS A 26 -14.15 -1.66 -8.89
CA LYS A 26 -15.27 -0.72 -8.91
C LYS A 26 -14.99 0.51 -9.79
N LEU A 27 -13.90 1.22 -9.50
CA LEU A 27 -13.61 2.51 -10.14
C LEU A 27 -12.69 2.38 -11.36
N ARG A 28 -11.95 1.26 -11.43
CA ARG A 28 -11.03 0.90 -12.52
C ARG A 28 -10.09 2.06 -12.84
N LEU A 29 -9.44 2.61 -11.81
CA LEU A 29 -8.63 3.83 -11.91
C LEU A 29 -7.51 3.71 -12.95
N PHE A 30 -7.02 2.49 -13.18
CA PHE A 30 -6.05 2.19 -14.23
C PHE A 30 -6.52 2.52 -15.64
N GLU A 31 -7.82 2.60 -15.90
CA GLU A 31 -8.39 2.98 -17.20
C GLU A 31 -8.57 4.50 -17.36
N ARG A 32 -8.41 5.26 -16.27
CA ARG A 32 -8.67 6.71 -16.21
C ARG A 32 -7.37 7.49 -16.39
N PRO A 33 -7.24 8.31 -17.46
CA PRO A 33 -6.05 9.11 -17.68
C PRO A 33 -5.74 10.08 -16.53
N GLU A 34 -6.78 10.67 -15.94
CA GLU A 34 -6.72 11.63 -14.83
C GLU A 34 -6.17 11.02 -13.52
N CYS A 35 -6.39 9.71 -13.29
CA CYS A 35 -5.91 9.00 -12.11
C CYS A 35 -4.45 8.52 -12.21
N LYS A 36 -3.69 8.97 -13.23
CA LYS A 36 -2.32 8.47 -13.45
C LYS A 36 -1.40 8.71 -12.25
N HIS A 37 -1.40 9.94 -11.74
CA HIS A 37 -0.48 10.34 -10.68
C HIS A 37 -0.85 9.71 -9.35
N GLU A 38 -2.14 9.66 -9.04
CA GLU A 38 -2.68 8.95 -7.88
C GLU A 38 -2.27 7.48 -7.92
N GLN A 39 -2.47 6.80 -9.04
CA GLN A 39 -2.12 5.39 -9.12
C GLN A 39 -0.62 5.13 -8.96
N ILE A 40 0.24 6.05 -9.41
CA ILE A 40 1.68 5.97 -9.13
C ILE A 40 1.95 6.12 -7.63
N ALA A 41 1.36 7.12 -6.97
CA ALA A 41 1.52 7.34 -5.54
C ALA A 41 1.00 6.15 -4.71
N HIS A 42 -0.13 5.56 -5.12
CA HIS A 42 -0.73 4.40 -4.47
C HIS A 42 0.09 3.12 -4.68
N THR A 43 0.58 2.87 -5.89
CA THR A 43 1.50 1.75 -6.13
C THR A 43 2.81 1.93 -5.35
N CYS A 44 3.35 3.16 -5.26
CA CYS A 44 4.49 3.46 -4.39
C CYS A 44 4.19 3.13 -2.93
N ARG A 45 2.99 3.49 -2.45
CA ARG A 45 2.50 3.12 -1.11
C ARG A 45 2.49 1.60 -0.91
N GLY A 46 1.95 0.86 -1.87
CA GLY A 46 1.91 -0.60 -1.86
C GLY A 46 3.30 -1.23 -1.77
N LEU A 47 4.28 -0.69 -2.50
CA LEU A 47 5.67 -1.14 -2.43
C LEU A 47 6.32 -0.85 -1.08
N LEU A 48 6.11 0.36 -0.53
CA LEU A 48 6.61 0.73 0.80
C LEU A 48 6.04 -0.20 1.88
N PHE A 49 4.72 -0.42 1.87
CA PHE A 49 4.06 -1.32 2.82
C PHE A 49 4.51 -2.78 2.68
N THR A 50 4.70 -3.26 1.45
CA THR A 50 5.30 -4.59 1.17
C THR A 50 6.70 -4.69 1.78
N GLY A 51 7.52 -3.64 1.63
CA GLY A 51 8.83 -3.55 2.27
C GLY A 51 8.75 -3.61 3.80
N MET A 52 7.81 -2.88 4.40
CA MET A 52 7.60 -2.93 5.86
C MET A 52 7.17 -4.34 6.33
N LEU A 53 6.25 -5.00 5.61
CA LEU A 53 5.84 -6.37 5.89
C LEU A 53 7.05 -7.32 5.87
N ALA A 54 7.90 -7.21 4.84
CA ALA A 54 9.12 -8.02 4.73
C ALA A 54 10.07 -7.81 5.92
N MET A 55 10.19 -6.57 6.41
CA MET A 55 11.03 -6.22 7.56
C MET A 55 10.53 -6.80 8.89
N VAL A 56 9.25 -7.15 9.01
CA VAL A 56 8.68 -7.70 10.26
C VAL A 56 8.27 -9.17 10.15
N ALA A 57 8.25 -9.75 8.94
CA ALA A 57 7.71 -11.09 8.68
C ALA A 57 8.53 -12.24 9.31
N PHE A 58 9.85 -12.08 9.45
CA PHE A 58 10.75 -13.18 9.83
C PHE A 58 11.39 -13.02 11.21
N GLY A 59 11.26 -11.85 11.84
CA GLY A 59 11.80 -11.60 13.17
C GLY A 59 11.74 -10.12 13.52
N ALA A 60 12.04 -9.80 14.78
CA ALA A 60 12.11 -8.42 15.25
C ALA A 60 13.39 -7.75 14.69
N PRO A 61 13.28 -6.66 13.91
CA PRO A 61 14.47 -6.00 13.37
C PRO A 61 15.26 -5.29 14.46
N ARG A 62 16.58 -5.35 14.37
CA ARG A 62 17.56 -4.66 15.24
C ARG A 62 18.54 -3.83 14.42
N GLY A 63 19.19 -2.86 15.04
CA GLY A 63 20.26 -2.08 14.42
C GLY A 63 19.84 -1.34 13.17
N GLY A 64 20.61 -1.51 12.08
CA GLY A 64 20.31 -0.91 10.78
C GLY A 64 18.96 -1.35 10.21
N PHE A 65 18.50 -2.56 10.49
CA PHE A 65 17.17 -3.03 10.05
C PHE A 65 16.04 -2.32 10.78
N ALA A 66 16.20 -2.07 12.09
CA ALA A 66 15.23 -1.28 12.85
C ALA A 66 15.17 0.16 12.30
N THR A 67 16.33 0.75 12.01
CA THR A 67 16.42 2.07 11.38
C THR A 67 15.73 2.10 10.01
N ALA A 68 15.98 1.11 9.16
CA ALA A 68 15.36 1.00 7.85
C ALA A 68 13.83 0.92 7.93
N LEU A 69 13.27 0.18 8.88
CA LEU A 69 11.82 0.11 9.07
C LEU A 69 11.22 1.47 9.47
N LEU A 70 11.88 2.22 10.37
CA LEU A 70 11.43 3.58 10.73
C LEU A 70 11.53 4.56 9.56
N VAL A 71 12.57 4.44 8.73
CA VAL A 71 12.70 5.23 7.50
C VAL A 71 11.59 4.90 6.51
N LEU A 72 11.22 3.63 6.34
CA LEU A 72 10.08 3.25 5.50
C LEU A 72 8.79 3.94 5.97
N PHE A 73 8.50 3.98 7.28
CA PHE A 73 7.34 4.70 7.81
C PHE A 73 7.39 6.20 7.51
N ALA A 74 8.56 6.82 7.61
CA ALA A 74 8.73 8.23 7.28
C ALA A 74 8.46 8.50 5.79
N ILE A 75 8.98 7.64 4.90
CA ILE A 75 8.74 7.76 3.46
C ILE A 75 7.25 7.53 3.14
N ASP A 76 6.60 6.53 3.76
CA ASP A 76 5.16 6.28 3.57
C ASP A 76 4.31 7.48 4.04
N THR A 77 4.72 8.14 5.11
CA THR A 77 4.04 9.36 5.60
C THR A 77 4.11 10.46 4.55
N ILE A 78 5.29 10.70 3.96
CA ILE A 78 5.46 11.69 2.88
C ILE A 78 4.64 11.29 1.65
N ASN A 79 4.69 10.01 1.26
CA ASN A 79 3.92 9.50 0.13
C ASN A 79 2.42 9.69 0.35
N THR A 80 1.91 9.41 1.55
CA THR A 80 0.49 9.60 1.91
C THR A 80 0.06 11.06 1.77
N ILE A 81 0.90 12.00 2.21
CA ILE A 81 0.61 13.43 2.08
C ILE A 81 0.51 13.82 0.59
N VAL A 82 1.46 13.37 -0.22
CA VAL A 82 1.46 13.62 -1.68
C VAL A 82 0.22 13.00 -2.34
N ASP A 83 -0.11 11.77 -1.98
CA ASP A 83 -1.27 11.03 -2.48
C ASP A 83 -2.57 11.80 -2.23
N THR A 84 -2.79 12.31 -1.01
CA THR A 84 -3.99 13.10 -0.68
C THR A 84 -4.12 14.38 -1.51
N PHE A 85 -3.02 15.06 -1.85
CA PHE A 85 -3.08 16.23 -2.73
C PHE A 85 -3.43 15.86 -4.17
N VAL A 86 -2.86 14.77 -4.68
CA VAL A 86 -3.07 14.32 -6.06
C VAL A 86 -4.46 13.69 -6.25
N GLU A 87 -4.98 13.03 -5.22
CA GLU A 87 -6.29 12.37 -5.23
C GLU A 87 -7.44 13.38 -5.44
N GLN A 88 -7.35 14.56 -4.84
CA GLN A 88 -8.41 15.56 -4.98
C GLN A 88 -8.67 15.90 -6.46
N ASP A 89 -7.61 16.06 -7.25
CA ASP A 89 -7.71 16.37 -8.67
C ASP A 89 -8.14 15.14 -9.49
N SER A 90 -7.66 13.94 -9.14
CA SER A 90 -8.00 12.72 -9.87
C SER A 90 -9.47 12.31 -9.72
N ARG A 91 -10.09 12.61 -8.57
CA ARG A 91 -11.48 12.25 -8.26
C ARG A 91 -12.50 13.30 -8.65
N ALA A 92 -12.08 14.45 -9.19
CA ALA A 92 -12.98 15.53 -9.60
C ALA A 92 -14.02 15.05 -10.64
N SER A 93 -13.61 14.22 -11.61
CA SER A 93 -14.50 13.66 -12.65
C SER A 93 -15.50 12.63 -12.11
N LEU A 94 -15.28 12.13 -10.89
CA LEU A 94 -16.09 11.12 -10.20
C LEU A 94 -17.07 11.73 -9.19
N GLY A 95 -17.10 13.06 -9.06
CA GLY A 95 -17.87 13.74 -8.02
C GLY A 95 -17.19 13.71 -6.64
N GLY A 96 -15.88 13.48 -6.60
CA GLY A 96 -15.08 13.35 -5.39
C GLY A 96 -14.92 11.91 -4.91
N LEU A 97 -14.33 11.75 -3.73
CA LEU A 97 -14.09 10.45 -3.11
C LEU A 97 -15.38 9.86 -2.54
N GLU A 98 -15.63 8.59 -2.81
CA GLU A 98 -16.79 7.91 -2.26
C GLU A 98 -16.67 7.75 -0.74
N ARG A 99 -17.78 7.89 0.00
CA ARG A 99 -17.79 7.79 1.47
C ARG A 99 -17.17 6.50 1.99
N GLY A 100 -17.40 5.37 1.32
CA GLY A 100 -16.86 4.08 1.72
C GLY A 100 -15.34 4.02 1.57
N GLU A 101 -14.80 4.49 0.44
CA GLU A 101 -13.36 4.60 0.17
C GLU A 101 -12.69 5.56 1.16
N TYR A 102 -13.31 6.72 1.39
CA TYR A 102 -12.86 7.68 2.38
C TYR A 102 -12.75 7.08 3.79
N MET A 103 -13.75 6.30 4.24
CA MET A 103 -13.67 5.62 5.53
C MET A 103 -12.55 4.57 5.57
N THR A 104 -12.35 3.82 4.48
CA THR A 104 -11.23 2.88 4.34
C THR A 104 -9.89 3.60 4.52
N HIS A 105 -9.71 4.78 3.89
CA HIS A 105 -8.50 5.58 4.00
C HIS A 105 -8.27 6.15 5.40
N VAL A 106 -9.32 6.66 6.04
CA VAL A 106 -9.24 7.18 7.42
C VAL A 106 -8.81 6.08 8.39
N ILE A 107 -9.45 4.90 8.33
CA ILE A 107 -9.10 3.78 9.20
C ILE A 107 -7.67 3.31 8.90
N GLY A 108 -7.30 3.17 7.62
CA GLY A 108 -5.94 2.81 7.21
C GLY A 108 -4.89 3.78 7.74
N SER A 109 -5.13 5.08 7.61
CA SER A 109 -4.22 6.15 8.06
C SER A 109 -4.05 6.16 9.58
N VAL A 110 -5.13 5.94 10.34
CA VAL A 110 -5.06 5.81 11.80
C VAL A 110 -4.28 4.55 12.20
N CYS A 111 -4.54 3.41 11.56
CA CYS A 111 -3.87 2.16 11.86
C CYS A 111 -2.36 2.20 11.54
N ILE A 112 -1.95 2.79 10.41
CA ILE A 112 -0.52 2.90 10.05
C ILE A 112 0.20 3.91 10.95
N GLY A 113 -0.46 4.99 11.36
CA GLY A 113 0.07 5.92 12.36
C GLY A 113 0.29 5.24 13.71
N ALA A 114 -0.66 4.43 14.17
CA ALA A 114 -0.51 3.61 15.38
C ALA A 114 0.65 2.61 15.26
N ALA A 115 0.80 1.98 14.09
CA ALA A 115 1.90 1.06 13.82
C ALA A 115 3.25 1.77 13.83
N ALA A 116 3.36 2.94 13.21
CA ALA A 116 4.57 3.76 13.18
C ALA A 116 4.98 4.20 14.59
N MET A 117 4.03 4.68 15.39
CA MET A 117 4.29 5.10 16.77
C MET A 117 4.73 3.93 17.65
N TYR A 118 4.05 2.78 17.55
CA TYR A 118 4.44 1.58 18.29
C TYR A 118 5.82 1.08 17.85
N ALA A 119 6.10 1.05 16.55
CA ALA A 119 7.41 0.68 16.02
C ALA A 119 8.49 1.63 16.53
N LEU A 120 8.26 2.94 16.51
CA LEU A 120 9.20 3.92 17.04
C LEU A 120 9.56 3.63 18.50
N VAL A 121 8.55 3.54 19.37
CA VAL A 121 8.77 3.31 20.82
C VAL A 121 9.47 1.97 21.07
N THR A 122 9.10 0.93 20.34
CA THR A 122 9.62 -0.43 20.60
C THR A 122 10.96 -0.71 19.95
N LEU A 123 11.33 0.00 18.89
CA LEU A 123 12.59 -0.21 18.16
C LEU A 123 13.66 0.82 18.52
N TRP A 124 13.29 1.99 19.06
CA TRP A 124 14.23 3.04 19.45
C TRP A 124 15.38 2.56 20.34
N PRO A 125 15.16 1.73 21.38
CA PRO A 125 16.24 1.25 22.23
C PRO A 125 17.26 0.35 21.49
N HIS A 126 16.88 -0.15 20.31
CA HIS A 126 17.60 -1.19 19.58
C HIS A 126 18.28 -0.67 18.29
N LEU A 127 18.25 0.65 18.05
CA LEU A 127 18.83 1.24 16.84
C LEU A 127 20.37 1.13 16.81
N GLY A 128 21.02 1.09 17.98
CA GLY A 128 22.48 0.96 18.10
C GLY A 128 23.00 -0.47 18.20
N GLU A 129 22.12 -1.48 18.17
CA GLU A 129 22.51 -2.88 18.20
C GLU A 129 23.08 -3.35 16.85
N PRO A 130 23.82 -4.47 16.79
CA PRO A 130 24.16 -5.10 15.52
C PRO A 130 22.90 -5.43 14.69
N SER A 131 22.96 -5.19 13.38
CA SER A 131 21.87 -5.47 12.46
C SER A 131 21.53 -6.96 12.45
N ALA A 132 20.33 -7.31 12.91
CA ALA A 132 19.84 -8.68 12.96
C ALA A 132 18.31 -8.73 12.93
N PHE A 133 17.77 -9.91 12.60
CA PHE A 133 16.38 -10.26 12.87
C PHE A 133 16.35 -11.25 14.03
N VAL A 134 15.78 -10.82 15.17
CA VAL A 134 15.62 -11.70 16.33
C VAL A 134 14.39 -12.57 16.11
N PRO A 135 14.52 -13.91 16.08
CA PRO A 135 13.38 -14.79 15.82
C PRO A 135 12.27 -14.59 16.85
N TYR A 136 11.02 -14.64 16.38
CA TYR A 136 9.87 -14.66 17.26
C TYR A 136 9.69 -16.01 17.94
N SER A 137 9.00 -16.03 19.07
CA SER A 137 8.62 -17.24 19.78
C SER A 137 7.14 -17.22 20.19
N GLY A 138 6.60 -18.39 20.53
CA GLY A 138 5.22 -18.57 21.01
C GLY A 138 4.17 -18.02 20.06
N THR A 139 3.18 -17.31 20.61
CA THR A 139 2.06 -16.72 19.86
C THR A 139 2.52 -15.66 18.84
N THR A 140 3.64 -15.00 19.08
CA THR A 140 4.18 -14.00 18.14
C THR A 140 4.71 -14.68 16.87
N ALA A 141 5.33 -15.86 17.00
CA ALA A 141 5.76 -16.64 15.84
C ALA A 141 4.57 -17.13 14.99
N GLN A 142 3.46 -17.51 15.63
CA GLN A 142 2.23 -17.90 14.92
C GLN A 142 1.63 -16.72 14.13
N LEU A 143 1.59 -15.53 14.71
CA LEU A 143 1.16 -14.32 14.00
C LEU A 143 2.08 -13.98 12.82
N ALA A 144 3.39 -14.22 12.96
CA ALA A 144 4.35 -13.99 11.89
C ALA A 144 4.10 -14.85 10.65
N LEU A 145 3.57 -16.07 10.81
CA LEU A 145 3.14 -16.89 9.66
C LEU A 145 2.00 -16.24 8.88
N GLY A 146 1.03 -15.64 9.58
CA GLY A 146 -0.04 -14.85 8.95
C GLY A 146 0.52 -13.64 8.20
N VAL A 147 1.48 -12.94 8.79
CA VAL A 147 2.18 -11.82 8.15
C VAL A 147 2.96 -12.26 6.91
N GLN A 148 3.59 -13.43 6.91
CA GLN A 148 4.29 -13.99 5.73
C GLN A 148 3.31 -14.32 4.60
N ALA A 149 2.16 -14.92 4.91
CA ALA A 149 1.12 -15.17 3.92
C ALA A 149 0.58 -13.85 3.32
N LEU A 150 0.36 -12.85 4.17
CA LEU A 150 -0.08 -11.52 3.75
C LEU A 150 0.99 -10.78 2.95
N LEU A 151 2.28 -10.94 3.25
CA LEU A 151 3.36 -10.40 2.44
C LEU A 151 3.27 -10.89 1.00
N VAL A 152 3.04 -12.19 0.78
CA VAL A 152 2.88 -12.76 -0.56
C VAL A 152 1.63 -12.20 -1.24
N LEU A 153 0.50 -12.15 -0.53
CA LEU A 153 -0.75 -11.61 -1.06
C LEU A 153 -0.63 -10.13 -1.44
N THR A 154 -0.09 -9.30 -0.56
CA THR A 154 0.13 -7.87 -0.79
C THR A 154 1.06 -7.66 -1.98
N ALA A 155 2.18 -8.40 -2.05
CA ALA A 155 3.08 -8.32 -3.20
C ALA A 155 2.37 -8.68 -4.52
N ALA A 156 1.49 -9.69 -4.52
CA ALA A 156 0.71 -10.08 -5.69
C ALA A 156 -0.31 -8.99 -6.10
N VAL A 157 -0.99 -8.36 -5.14
CA VAL A 157 -1.93 -7.27 -5.39
C VAL A 157 -1.21 -6.04 -5.98
N VAL A 158 -0.07 -5.65 -5.40
CA VAL A 158 0.75 -4.54 -5.90
C VAL A 158 1.28 -4.83 -7.31
N ALA A 159 1.74 -6.05 -7.55
CA ALA A 159 2.18 -6.47 -8.88
C ALA A 159 1.05 -6.44 -9.91
N LEU A 160 -0.16 -6.86 -9.51
CA LEU A 160 -1.35 -6.79 -10.36
C LEU A 160 -1.72 -5.35 -10.71
N GLU A 161 -1.77 -4.46 -9.72
CA GLU A 161 -2.06 -3.04 -9.94
C GLU A 161 -1.05 -2.40 -10.90
N LEU A 162 0.25 -2.63 -10.66
CA LEU A 162 1.32 -2.14 -11.51
C LEU A 162 1.20 -2.70 -12.94
N ALA A 163 0.90 -3.98 -13.10
CA ALA A 163 0.71 -4.61 -14.41
C ALA A 163 -0.50 -4.01 -15.15
N LEU A 164 -1.61 -3.75 -14.45
CA LEU A 164 -2.78 -3.10 -15.02
C LEU A 164 -2.47 -1.65 -15.45
N HIS A 165 -1.72 -0.91 -14.63
CA HIS A 165 -1.27 0.43 -14.97
C HIS A 165 -0.38 0.42 -16.23
N ILE A 166 0.65 -0.42 -16.29
CA ILE A 166 1.53 -0.52 -17.46
C ILE A 166 0.74 -0.91 -18.71
N ARG A 167 -0.17 -1.89 -18.58
CA ARG A 167 -1.00 -2.36 -19.70
C ARG A 167 -1.93 -1.27 -20.23
N SER A 168 -2.50 -0.43 -19.37
CA SER A 168 -3.40 0.64 -19.82
C SER A 168 -2.65 1.76 -20.55
N ARG A 169 -1.38 1.99 -20.22
CA ARG A 169 -0.54 3.03 -20.85
C ARG A 169 0.15 2.59 -22.14
N THR A 170 0.34 1.29 -22.32
CA THR A 170 1.00 0.71 -23.51
C THR A 170 0.03 0.34 -24.64
N ARG A 171 -1.28 0.31 -24.37
CA ARG A 171 -2.28 0.09 -25.42
C ARG A 171 -2.34 1.28 -26.37
N PRO A 172 -2.17 1.08 -27.70
CA PRO A 172 -2.39 2.16 -28.66
C PRO A 172 -3.84 2.64 -28.55
N ALA A 173 -4.04 3.96 -28.60
CA ALA A 173 -5.38 4.54 -28.68
C ALA A 173 -6.13 3.84 -29.81
N ARG A 174 -7.29 3.24 -29.52
CA ARG A 174 -8.16 2.73 -30.59
C ARG A 174 -8.47 3.92 -31.49
N SER A 175 -7.93 3.92 -32.72
CA SER A 175 -8.32 4.88 -33.74
C SER A 175 -9.84 4.76 -33.92
N ASN A 176 -10.58 5.82 -33.62
CA ASN A 176 -12.03 5.94 -33.81
C ASN A 176 -12.42 6.01 -35.31
N ASN A 177 -11.77 5.23 -36.18
CA ASN A 177 -12.03 5.23 -37.63
C ASN A 177 -13.21 4.34 -38.05
N ALA A 178 -14.02 3.83 -37.11
CA ALA A 178 -15.16 2.96 -37.43
C ALA A 178 -16.54 3.65 -37.38
N GLN A 179 -16.62 4.98 -37.26
CA GLN A 179 -17.91 5.71 -37.26
C GLN A 179 -18.15 6.65 -38.46
N ILE A 180 -17.27 6.67 -39.48
CA ILE A 180 -17.41 7.53 -40.68
C ILE A 180 -17.69 6.69 -41.95
N LEU A 181 -18.32 5.51 -41.84
CA LEU A 181 -18.60 4.67 -43.02
C LEU A 181 -20.09 4.33 -43.26
N PHE A 182 -21.01 4.90 -42.47
CA PHE A 182 -22.46 4.78 -42.73
C PHE A 182 -23.17 6.13 -42.54
N ARG A 183 -22.80 7.10 -43.39
CA ARG A 183 -23.65 8.25 -43.73
C ARG A 183 -23.49 8.53 -45.22
N HIS A 184 -24.19 7.77 -46.05
CA HIS A 184 -24.61 8.16 -47.40
C HIS A 184 -25.99 7.58 -47.65
#